data_AF-A0AAU3YDT6-F1
#
_entry.id   AF-A0AAU3YDT6-F1
#
_cell.length_a   1.000
_cell.length_b   1.000
_cell.length_c   1.000
_cell.angle_alpha   90.00
_cell.angle_beta   90.00
_cell.angle_gamma   90.00
#
_symmetry.space_group_name_H-M   'P 1'
#
loop_
_entity.id
_entity.type
_entity.pdbx_description
1 polymer ?
#
loop_
_entity_poly.entity_id
_entity_poly.type
_entity_poly.pdbx_seq_one_letter_code
_entity_poly.pdbx_strand_id
1 'polypeptide(L)'
;MPASNAERSGPLEHQQFAVRMRNALEADARRATRDELQVEVETNVFFKPDKSSFLTPDFLVRRGLPGADAFADDTVLVGEVVSGPHNHRLDRRMYRYAEAGVPWYWQVELDPNKAWDVTAVRAYELFTVDQSGHTVKPLRPTAYVRVGEWEPGDLGIEFPEPFAMSVSWEDLAF
;
A
#
# COMPACT_ATOMS: atom_id res chain seq x y z
N MET A 1 9.15 17.00 -34.96
CA MET A 1 9.44 16.53 -33.59
C MET A 1 8.26 15.66 -33.17
N PRO A 2 8.31 14.32 -33.27
CA PRO A 2 7.21 13.51 -32.78
C PRO A 2 7.29 13.42 -31.26
N ALA A 3 6.15 13.62 -30.60
CA ALA A 3 5.98 13.50 -29.17
C ALA A 3 6.28 12.07 -28.72
N SER A 4 7.01 11.95 -27.61
CA SER A 4 7.40 10.68 -26.98
C SER A 4 6.19 9.89 -26.54
N ASN A 5 6.08 8.66 -27.03
CA ASN A 5 5.00 7.71 -26.75
C ASN A 5 5.26 6.92 -25.45
N ALA A 6 5.74 7.58 -24.38
CA ALA A 6 6.22 6.93 -23.16
C ALA A 6 5.13 6.64 -22.11
N GLU A 7 3.88 7.01 -22.36
CA GLU A 7 2.82 7.00 -21.32
C GLU A 7 1.83 5.83 -21.46
N ARG A 8 2.19 4.75 -22.17
CA ARG A 8 1.26 3.64 -22.49
C ARG A 8 1.71 2.22 -22.11
N SER A 9 2.92 2.02 -21.62
CA SER A 9 3.43 0.68 -21.20
C SER A 9 3.73 0.62 -19.71
N GLY A 10 2.88 1.25 -18.88
CA GLY A 10 2.97 1.25 -17.42
C GLY A 10 1.72 0.78 -16.67
N PRO A 11 0.47 0.88 -17.21
CA PRO A 11 -0.70 0.38 -16.49
C PRO A 11 -0.70 -1.14 -16.28
N LEU A 12 -0.21 -1.91 -17.26
CA LEU A 12 -0.24 -3.37 -17.20
C LEU A 12 0.76 -3.90 -16.17
N GLU A 13 1.95 -3.34 -16.15
CA GLU A 13 3.04 -3.72 -15.26
C GLU A 13 2.70 -3.38 -13.80
N HIS A 14 2.11 -2.20 -13.57
CA HIS A 14 1.55 -1.84 -12.26
C HIS A 14 0.49 -2.84 -11.80
N GLN A 15 -0.45 -3.20 -12.67
CA GLN A 15 -1.52 -4.17 -12.35
C GLN A 15 -0.96 -5.58 -12.09
N GLN A 16 -0.02 -6.03 -12.93
CA GLN A 16 0.63 -7.33 -12.77
C GLN A 16 1.38 -7.40 -11.44
N PHE A 17 2.09 -6.34 -11.08
CA PHE A 17 2.78 -6.26 -9.81
C PHE A 17 1.79 -6.29 -8.63
N ALA A 18 0.73 -5.48 -8.68
CA ALA A 18 -0.29 -5.44 -7.64
C ALA A 18 -0.92 -6.83 -7.41
N VAL A 19 -1.19 -7.58 -8.48
CA VAL A 19 -1.71 -8.95 -8.40
C VAL A 19 -0.68 -9.90 -7.77
N ARG A 20 0.60 -9.82 -8.14
CA ARG A 20 1.66 -10.66 -7.56
C ARG A 20 1.84 -10.38 -6.07
N MET A 21 1.92 -9.12 -5.69
CA MET A 21 1.96 -8.71 -4.29
C MET A 21 0.74 -9.22 -3.53
N ARG A 22 -0.47 -9.07 -4.08
CA ARG A 22 -1.68 -9.65 -3.48
C ARG A 22 -1.56 -11.16 -3.29
N ASN A 23 -1.06 -11.90 -4.28
CA ASN A 23 -0.96 -13.36 -4.19
C ASN A 23 0.02 -13.78 -3.07
N ALA A 24 1.17 -13.11 -2.95
CA ALA A 24 2.14 -13.37 -1.91
C ALA A 24 1.55 -13.08 -0.51
N LEU A 25 0.92 -11.90 -0.36
CA LEU A 25 0.24 -11.52 0.89
C LEU A 25 -0.92 -12.46 1.24
N GLU A 26 -1.69 -12.91 0.25
CA GLU A 26 -2.82 -13.82 0.45
C GLU A 26 -2.37 -15.20 0.92
N ALA A 27 -1.25 -15.71 0.39
CA ALA A 27 -0.68 -16.98 0.83
C ALA A 27 -0.36 -16.95 2.33
N ASP A 28 0.13 -15.82 2.82
CA ASP A 28 0.54 -15.63 4.20
C ASP A 28 -0.64 -15.33 5.12
N ALA A 29 -1.57 -14.49 4.67
CA ALA A 29 -2.80 -14.19 5.39
C ALA A 29 -3.61 -15.45 5.68
N ARG A 30 -3.73 -16.36 4.70
CA ARG A 30 -4.41 -17.67 4.85
C ARG A 30 -3.73 -18.59 5.85
N ARG A 31 -2.40 -18.50 6.02
CA ARG A 31 -1.66 -19.27 7.03
C ARG A 31 -1.83 -18.68 8.43
N ALA A 32 -1.82 -17.36 8.54
CA ALA A 32 -1.94 -16.64 9.80
C ALA A 32 -3.36 -16.71 10.38
N THR A 33 -4.38 -16.55 9.54
CA THR A 33 -5.79 -16.51 9.95
C THR A 33 -6.61 -17.29 8.93
N ARG A 34 -7.42 -18.27 9.37
CA ARG A 34 -8.11 -19.15 8.42
C ARG A 34 -9.18 -18.44 7.59
N ASP A 35 -9.86 -17.41 8.11
CA ASP A 35 -11.02 -16.82 7.43
C ASP A 35 -11.26 -15.31 7.69
N GLU A 36 -10.36 -14.60 8.37
CA GLU A 36 -10.65 -13.22 8.83
C GLU A 36 -10.05 -12.11 7.97
N LEU A 37 -8.99 -12.40 7.21
CA LEU A 37 -8.30 -11.43 6.38
C LEU A 37 -8.61 -11.64 4.89
N GLN A 38 -8.97 -10.55 4.22
CA GLN A 38 -9.11 -10.48 2.77
C GLN A 38 -7.95 -9.68 2.20
N VAL A 39 -7.34 -10.19 1.13
CA VAL A 39 -6.30 -9.47 0.38
C VAL A 39 -6.85 -9.21 -1.02
N GLU A 40 -6.94 -7.94 -1.39
CA GLU A 40 -7.67 -7.48 -2.58
C GLU A 40 -6.80 -6.53 -3.41
N VAL A 41 -7.14 -6.38 -4.68
CA VAL A 41 -6.53 -5.41 -5.60
C VAL A 41 -7.58 -4.44 -6.11
N GLU A 42 -7.16 -3.22 -6.44
CA GLU A 42 -8.00 -2.18 -7.06
C GLU A 42 -9.40 -1.99 -6.42
N THR A 43 -9.54 -2.21 -5.11
CA THR A 43 -10.81 -2.14 -4.40
C THR A 43 -10.92 -0.83 -3.63
N ASN A 44 -12.04 -0.12 -3.76
CA ASN A 44 -12.26 1.15 -3.10
C ASN A 44 -12.27 0.99 -1.58
N VAL A 45 -11.42 1.75 -0.89
CA VAL A 45 -11.46 1.93 0.56
C VAL A 45 -12.27 3.18 0.87
N PHE A 46 -13.46 3.00 1.41
CA PHE A 46 -14.38 4.07 1.77
C PHE A 46 -14.03 4.66 3.13
N PHE A 47 -13.93 5.98 3.19
CA PHE A 47 -13.63 6.74 4.42
C PHE A 47 -14.90 7.25 5.12
N LYS A 48 -16.05 7.07 4.49
CA LYS A 48 -17.36 7.50 5.00
C LYS A 48 -18.41 6.42 4.74
N PRO A 49 -19.38 6.21 5.65
CA PRO A 49 -20.47 5.24 5.47
C PRO A 49 -21.31 5.47 4.20
N ASP A 50 -21.45 6.74 3.78
CA ASP A 50 -22.19 7.13 2.57
C ASP A 50 -21.43 6.87 1.25
N LYS A 51 -20.20 6.34 1.34
CA LYS A 51 -19.31 6.02 0.21
C LYS A 51 -18.92 7.21 -0.66
N SER A 52 -19.17 8.45 -0.22
CA SER A 52 -18.88 9.68 -0.97
C SER A 52 -17.38 10.03 -1.03
N SER A 53 -16.57 9.43 -0.16
CA SER A 53 -15.14 9.69 -0.04
C SER A 53 -14.38 8.38 0.03
N PHE A 54 -13.54 8.12 -0.96
CA PHE A 54 -12.71 6.92 -1.04
C PHE A 54 -11.37 7.18 -1.72
N LEU A 55 -10.50 6.19 -1.66
CA LEU A 55 -9.34 5.99 -2.53
C LEU A 55 -9.28 4.51 -2.95
N THR A 56 -8.57 4.23 -4.04
CA THR A 56 -8.43 2.89 -4.61
C THR A 56 -6.95 2.52 -4.60
N PRO A 57 -6.44 1.88 -3.53
CA PRO A 57 -5.06 1.42 -3.50
C PRO A 57 -4.86 0.32 -4.55
N ASP A 58 -3.61 0.08 -4.93
CA ASP A 58 -3.29 -0.96 -5.91
C ASP A 58 -3.50 -2.35 -5.29
N PHE A 59 -3.17 -2.51 -4.01
CA PHE A 59 -3.51 -3.67 -3.19
C PHE A 59 -3.87 -3.27 -1.75
N LEU A 60 -4.61 -4.13 -1.03
CA LEU A 60 -4.91 -3.92 0.38
C LEU A 60 -5.06 -5.24 1.13
N VAL A 61 -4.96 -5.15 2.46
CA VAL A 61 -5.43 -6.18 3.39
C VAL A 61 -6.49 -5.57 4.29
N ARG A 62 -7.61 -6.28 4.46
CA ARG A 62 -8.69 -5.88 5.37
C ARG A 62 -9.23 -7.06 6.16
N ARG A 63 -9.89 -6.75 7.27
CA ARG A 63 -10.70 -7.71 8.02
C ARG A 63 -12.07 -7.87 7.37
N GLY A 64 -12.69 -9.03 7.60
CA GLY A 64 -14.09 -9.27 7.31
C GLY A 64 -14.34 -10.26 6.16
N LEU A 65 -15.61 -10.33 5.76
CA LEU A 65 -16.08 -11.33 4.80
C LEU A 65 -15.73 -10.96 3.34
N PRO A 66 -15.53 -11.95 2.46
CA PRO A 66 -15.42 -11.72 1.02
C PRO A 66 -16.64 -11.00 0.46
N GLY A 67 -16.43 -10.03 -0.44
CA GLY A 67 -17.50 -9.33 -1.16
C GLY A 67 -18.21 -8.20 -0.39
N ALA A 68 -17.85 -7.97 0.88
CA ALA A 68 -18.25 -6.77 1.60
C ALA A 68 -17.50 -5.53 1.06
N ASP A 69 -18.10 -4.35 1.20
CA ASP A 69 -17.40 -3.09 0.91
C ASP A 69 -16.21 -2.92 1.87
N ALA A 70 -15.08 -2.42 1.37
CA ALA A 70 -13.92 -2.11 2.19
C ALA A 70 -14.05 -0.71 2.80
N PHE A 71 -14.12 -0.63 4.13
CA PHE A 71 -14.05 0.63 4.88
C PHE A 71 -12.66 0.80 5.51
N ALA A 72 -12.28 2.05 5.77
CA ALA A 72 -11.01 2.35 6.44
C ALA A 72 -10.85 1.61 7.78
N ASP A 73 -11.93 1.56 8.58
CA ASP A 73 -11.94 0.91 9.90
C ASP A 73 -11.63 -0.60 9.85
N ASP A 74 -11.98 -1.25 8.73
CA ASP A 74 -11.71 -2.66 8.50
C ASP A 74 -10.36 -2.90 7.79
N THR A 75 -9.78 -1.85 7.18
CA THR A 75 -8.56 -1.95 6.37
C THR A 75 -7.33 -1.85 7.26
N VAL A 76 -6.48 -2.90 7.24
CA VAL A 76 -5.27 -2.96 8.06
C VAL A 76 -4.02 -2.54 7.31
N LEU A 77 -4.00 -2.71 5.98
CA LEU A 77 -2.88 -2.34 5.12
C LEU A 77 -3.39 -1.85 3.77
N VAL A 78 -2.81 -0.77 3.27
CA VAL A 78 -2.98 -0.33 1.87
C VAL A 78 -1.62 -0.24 1.18
N GLY A 79 -1.60 -0.54 -0.12
CA GLY A 79 -0.39 -0.59 -0.93
C GLY A 79 -0.50 0.22 -2.21
N GLU A 80 0.57 0.94 -2.54
CA GLU A 80 0.68 1.77 -3.73
C GLU A 80 1.91 1.35 -4.54
N VAL A 81 1.68 0.94 -5.79
CA VAL A 81 2.71 0.66 -6.79
C VAL A 81 2.96 1.95 -7.57
N VAL A 82 4.18 2.46 -7.44
CA VAL A 82 4.57 3.74 -8.01
C VAL A 82 5.68 3.55 -9.02
N SER A 83 5.65 4.35 -10.07
CA SER A 83 6.74 4.46 -11.03
C SER A 83 7.21 5.91 -11.11
N GLY A 84 8.51 6.10 -10.99
CA GLY A 84 9.12 7.41 -10.97
C GLY A 84 9.03 8.14 -9.63
N PRO A 85 9.46 9.42 -9.59
CA PRO A 85 9.76 10.10 -8.35
C PRO A 85 8.51 10.35 -7.50
N HIS A 86 8.72 10.32 -6.18
CA HIS A 86 7.73 10.72 -5.19
C HIS A 86 7.18 12.11 -5.49
N ASN A 87 5.86 12.27 -5.44
CA ASN A 87 5.20 13.49 -5.89
C ASN A 87 3.99 13.85 -5.00
N HIS A 88 3.45 15.05 -5.21
CA HIS A 88 2.33 15.58 -4.43
C HIS A 88 1.05 14.73 -4.47
N ARG A 89 0.86 13.88 -5.48
CA ARG A 89 -0.28 12.97 -5.53
C ARG A 89 -0.11 11.87 -4.49
N LEU A 90 1.08 11.28 -4.38
CA LEU A 90 1.40 10.26 -3.39
C LEU A 90 1.32 10.81 -1.98
N ASP A 91 1.89 12.00 -1.75
CA ASP A 91 1.72 12.75 -0.50
C ASP A 91 0.24 12.82 -0.10
N ARG A 92 -0.62 13.32 -1.01
CA ARG A 92 -2.05 13.46 -0.75
C ARG A 92 -2.73 12.13 -0.43
N ARG A 93 -2.34 11.03 -1.08
CA ARG A 93 -2.90 9.69 -0.79
C ARG A 93 -2.50 9.23 0.61
N MET A 94 -1.20 9.29 0.95
CA MET A 94 -0.68 8.97 2.27
C MET A 94 -1.42 9.76 3.36
N TYR A 95 -1.61 11.06 3.18
CA TYR A 95 -2.33 11.88 4.16
C TYR A 95 -3.78 11.45 4.35
N ARG A 96 -4.50 11.11 3.26
CA ARG A 96 -5.89 10.68 3.36
C ARG A 96 -6.04 9.33 4.05
N TYR A 97 -5.14 8.37 3.79
CA TYR A 97 -5.15 7.09 4.51
C TYR A 97 -4.79 7.24 5.98
N ALA A 98 -3.80 8.09 6.31
CA ALA A 98 -3.44 8.40 7.69
C ALA A 98 -4.56 9.12 8.45
N GLU A 99 -5.25 10.07 7.82
CA GLU A 99 -6.43 10.74 8.38
C GLU A 99 -7.59 9.75 8.59
N ALA A 100 -7.73 8.76 7.69
CA ALA A 100 -8.71 7.69 7.81
C ALA A 100 -8.31 6.58 8.80
N GLY A 101 -7.13 6.66 9.43
CA GLY A 101 -6.71 5.73 10.48
C GLY A 101 -6.20 4.37 10.01
N VAL A 102 -5.87 4.19 8.72
CA VAL A 102 -5.36 2.91 8.21
C VAL A 102 -3.96 2.63 8.81
N PRO A 103 -3.74 1.51 9.53
CA PRO A 103 -2.51 1.29 10.29
C PRO A 103 -1.23 1.22 9.45
N TRP A 104 -1.27 0.51 8.33
CA TRP A 104 -0.10 0.26 7.49
C TRP A 104 -0.27 0.85 6.09
N TYR A 105 0.73 1.58 5.64
CA TYR A 105 0.85 2.04 4.26
C TYR A 105 2.13 1.47 3.66
N TRP A 106 2.01 0.79 2.52
CA TRP A 106 3.13 0.22 1.79
C TRP A 106 3.31 0.92 0.45
N GLN A 107 4.56 1.12 0.07
CA GLN A 107 4.93 1.66 -1.23
C GLN A 107 5.86 0.70 -1.93
N VAL A 108 5.54 0.38 -3.18
CA VAL A 108 6.39 -0.42 -4.05
C VAL A 108 6.83 0.47 -5.18
N GLU A 109 8.15 0.64 -5.33
CA GLU A 109 8.74 1.45 -6.38
C GLU A 109 9.20 0.56 -7.53
N LEU A 110 8.78 0.90 -8.74
CA LEU A 110 9.20 0.28 -9.99
C LEU A 110 10.08 1.25 -10.79
N ASP A 111 11.12 0.74 -11.45
CA ASP A 111 11.92 1.52 -12.40
C ASP A 111 11.34 1.42 -13.82
N PRO A 112 10.67 2.47 -14.33
CA PRO A 112 10.12 2.46 -15.69
C PRO A 112 11.22 2.39 -16.78
N ASN A 113 12.49 2.61 -16.42
CA ASN A 113 13.63 2.56 -17.35
C ASN A 113 14.36 1.20 -17.32
N LYS A 114 14.01 0.30 -16.38
CA LYS A 114 14.61 -1.03 -16.25
C LYS A 114 13.52 -2.10 -16.19
N ALA A 115 12.82 -2.28 -17.31
CA ALA A 115 11.82 -3.33 -17.47
C ALA A 115 10.73 -3.39 -16.38
N TRP A 116 10.50 -2.29 -15.65
CA TRP A 116 9.58 -2.22 -14.52
C TRP A 116 9.96 -3.09 -13.33
N ASP A 117 11.26 -3.38 -13.16
CA ASP A 117 11.78 -4.07 -11.99
C ASP A 117 11.47 -3.28 -10.71
N VAL A 118 11.20 -4.00 -9.62
CA VAL A 118 11.14 -3.41 -8.28
C VAL A 118 12.49 -2.79 -7.97
N THR A 119 12.50 -1.59 -7.42
CA THR A 119 13.72 -0.97 -6.87
C THR A 119 13.69 -0.93 -5.36
N ALA A 120 12.50 -0.76 -4.77
CA ALA A 120 12.33 -0.78 -3.32
C ALA A 120 10.89 -1.14 -2.94
N VAL A 121 10.73 -1.78 -1.79
CA VAL A 121 9.48 -1.85 -1.04
C VAL A 121 9.68 -1.12 0.28
N ARG A 122 8.74 -0.28 0.68
CA ARG A 122 8.80 0.52 1.91
C ARG A 122 7.53 0.34 2.71
N ALA A 123 7.69 0.05 4.00
CA ALA A 123 6.61 -0.05 4.97
C ALA A 123 6.58 1.19 5.86
N TYR A 124 5.38 1.74 6.06
CA TYR A 124 5.14 2.87 6.92
C TYR A 124 4.06 2.56 7.94
N GLU A 125 4.31 2.92 9.20
CA GLU A 125 3.39 2.81 10.33
C GLU A 125 2.63 4.12 10.54
N LEU A 126 1.33 4.03 10.82
CA LEU A 126 0.53 5.18 11.24
C LEU A 126 0.99 5.68 12.61
N PHE A 127 1.41 6.93 12.66
CA PHE A 127 1.76 7.65 13.87
C PHE A 127 0.74 8.76 14.14
N THR A 128 0.34 8.91 15.41
CA THR A 128 -0.51 10.00 15.88
C THR A 128 0.26 10.87 16.86
N VAL A 129 0.37 12.15 16.55
CA VAL A 129 0.99 13.16 17.41
C VAL A 129 0.11 13.36 18.65
N ASP A 130 0.67 13.11 19.83
CA ASP A 130 0.06 13.57 21.07
C ASP A 130 -0.01 15.12 21.05
N GLN A 131 -1.21 15.65 21.22
CA GLN A 131 -1.45 17.09 21.22
C GLN A 131 -1.50 17.69 22.62
N SER A 132 -1.32 16.86 23.66
CA SER A 132 -1.39 17.32 25.04
C SER A 132 -0.31 18.39 25.32
N GLY A 133 -0.73 19.52 25.88
CA GLY A 133 0.17 20.62 26.22
C GLY A 133 0.70 21.45 25.03
N HIS A 134 0.28 21.17 23.79
CA HIS A 134 0.73 21.93 22.62
C HIS A 134 0.03 23.30 22.52
N THR A 135 0.80 24.38 22.42
CA THR A 135 0.27 25.74 22.18
C THR A 135 -0.31 25.89 20.77
N VAL A 136 0.24 25.17 19.80
CA VAL A 136 -0.22 25.16 18.40
C VAL A 136 -0.62 23.74 18.03
N LYS A 137 -1.86 23.56 17.56
CA LYS A 137 -2.33 22.26 17.08
C LYS A 137 -1.80 21.99 15.66
N PRO A 138 -1.19 20.82 15.41
CA PRO A 138 -0.75 20.47 14.06
C PRO A 138 -1.96 20.39 13.14
N LEU A 139 -1.80 20.89 11.91
CA LEU A 139 -2.82 20.80 10.86
C LEU A 139 -3.15 19.33 10.52
N ARG A 140 -2.16 18.44 10.67
CA ARG A 140 -2.29 17.00 10.44
C ARG A 140 -1.74 16.27 11.67
N PRO A 141 -2.60 15.78 12.57
CA PRO A 141 -2.16 15.06 13.77
C PRO A 141 -1.69 13.64 13.47
N THR A 142 -2.07 13.08 12.32
CA THR A 142 -1.66 11.75 11.89
C THR A 142 -0.72 11.84 10.69
N ALA A 143 0.27 10.95 10.67
CA ALA A 143 1.24 10.82 9.59
C ALA A 143 1.75 9.38 9.52
N TYR A 144 2.33 9.02 8.39
CA TYR A 144 3.03 7.75 8.23
C TYR A 144 4.53 7.93 8.50
N VAL A 145 5.10 7.06 9.31
CA VAL A 145 6.54 7.00 9.60
C VAL A 145 7.11 5.75 8.95
N ARG A 146 8.20 5.88 8.17
CA ARG A 146 8.84 4.74 7.54
C ARG A 146 9.52 3.86 8.60
N VAL A 147 9.17 2.58 8.62
CA VAL A 147 9.70 1.60 9.59
C VAL A 147 10.43 0.43 8.92
N GLY A 148 10.28 0.26 7.61
CA GLY A 148 10.97 -0.79 6.85
C GLY A 148 11.24 -0.36 5.40
N GLU A 149 12.33 -0.88 4.85
CA GLU A 149 12.75 -0.71 3.45
C GLU A 149 13.52 -1.96 3.00
N TRP A 150 13.18 -2.48 1.84
CA TRP A 150 13.79 -3.67 1.23
C TRP A 150 14.09 -3.40 -0.23
N GLU A 151 15.25 -3.84 -0.70
CA GLU A 151 15.70 -3.67 -2.09
C GLU A 151 16.01 -5.04 -2.71
N PRO A 152 15.80 -5.22 -4.03
CA PRO A 152 16.18 -6.45 -4.70
C PRO A 152 17.67 -6.76 -4.52
N GLY A 153 17.98 -8.01 -4.17
CA GLY A 153 19.34 -8.46 -3.83
C GLY A 153 19.45 -8.96 -2.38
N ASP A 154 18.50 -8.58 -1.52
CA ASP A 154 18.31 -9.16 -0.19
C ASP A 154 17.54 -10.49 -0.24
N LEU A 155 17.28 -11.10 0.92
CA LEU A 155 16.56 -12.38 1.03
C LEU A 155 15.06 -12.31 0.67
N GLY A 156 14.47 -11.11 0.68
CA GLY A 156 13.04 -10.86 0.50
C GLY A 156 12.51 -9.86 1.52
N ILE A 157 11.19 -9.75 1.62
CA ILE A 157 10.49 -8.91 2.59
C ILE A 157 10.04 -9.79 3.74
N GLU A 158 10.55 -9.50 4.94
CA GLU A 158 10.07 -10.08 6.19
C GLU A 158 9.48 -8.95 7.03
N PHE A 159 8.20 -9.06 7.37
CA PHE A 159 7.51 -8.04 8.15
C PHE A 159 6.47 -8.66 9.09
N PRO A 160 6.50 -8.36 10.41
CA PRO A 160 5.71 -9.09 11.40
C PRO A 160 4.24 -8.67 11.49
N GLU A 161 3.86 -7.54 10.89
CA GLU A 161 2.57 -6.87 11.09
C GLU A 161 1.88 -6.54 9.76
N PRO A 162 0.55 -6.61 9.60
CA PRO A 162 -0.45 -6.93 10.61
C PRO A 162 -0.58 -8.45 10.88
N PHE A 163 0.22 -9.25 10.18
CA PHE A 163 0.46 -10.66 10.38
C PHE A 163 1.87 -10.96 9.87
N ALA A 164 2.44 -12.11 10.24
CA ALA A 164 3.75 -12.51 9.75
C ALA A 164 3.73 -12.68 8.22
N MET A 165 4.39 -11.76 7.51
CA MET A 165 4.49 -11.71 6.06
C MET A 165 5.93 -11.98 5.64
N SER A 166 6.08 -12.89 4.69
CA SER A 166 7.30 -13.30 4.03
C SER A 166 7.03 -13.31 2.52
N VAL A 167 7.57 -12.32 1.81
CA VAL A 167 7.42 -12.18 0.36
C VAL A 167 8.80 -12.32 -0.29
N SER A 168 8.97 -13.32 -1.13
CA SER A 168 10.23 -13.50 -1.87
C SER A 168 10.28 -12.56 -3.09
N TRP A 169 11.49 -12.24 -3.55
CA TRP A 169 11.65 -11.51 -4.82
C TRP A 169 11.16 -12.33 -6.02
N GLU A 170 11.21 -13.66 -5.94
CA GLU A 170 10.70 -14.55 -6.99
C GLU A 170 9.17 -14.43 -7.14
N ASP A 171 8.44 -14.24 -6.04
CA ASP A 171 6.99 -14.01 -6.08
C ASP A 171 6.61 -12.71 -6.81
N LEU A 172 7.56 -11.76 -6.88
CA LEU A 172 7.39 -10.42 -7.43
C LEU A 172 8.00 -10.24 -8.84
N ALA A 173 8.87 -11.16 -9.28
CA ALA A 173 9.63 -11.07 -10.53
C ALA A 173 8.80 -11.27 -11.80
N PHE A 174 9.18 -10.59 -12.90
CA PHE A 174 8.54 -10.66 -14.22
C PHE A 174 8.73 -11.97 -14.99
#